data_AF-A0A2T2WHS1-F1
#
_entry.id   AF-A0A2T2WHS1-F1
#
_cell.length_a   1.000
_cell.length_b   1.000
_cell.length_c   1.000
_cell.angle_alpha   90.00
_cell.angle_beta   90.00
_cell.angle_gamma   90.00
#
_symmetry.space_group_name_H-M   'P 1'
#
loop_
_entity.id
_entity.type
_entity.pdbx_description
1 polymer ?
#
loop_
_entity_poly.entity_id
_entity_poly.type
_entity_poly.pdbx_seq_one_letter_code
_entity_poly.pdbx_strand_id
1 'polypeptide(L)'
;MDKRDPISFQQRKRERQAKRAGVVKQRPTQRPSPARAGGETDDVREYWARFIHHPFSGSGRFLWTERMLWGNALLASILTTIGIAVEVGFHLLTMISVFINAFFLFFLAYYLFPWVADWILRQHQKRVSSVDTLKLEMIVLSGWLVIASLVRLVPVYYPLPYFAALLAFAVLVMVAVHRQVRVPWSQSALATAGGVMSVAIVMAILSSF
;
A
#
# COMPACT_ATOMS: atom_id res chain seq x y z
N MET A 1 56.61 -45.24 -12.25
CA MET A 1 55.37 -45.99 -11.95
C MET A 1 54.54 -45.13 -11.01
N ASP A 2 53.65 -44.31 -11.56
CA ASP A 2 52.78 -43.43 -10.76
C ASP A 2 51.61 -44.22 -10.20
N LYS A 3 51.64 -44.49 -8.89
CA LYS A 3 50.49 -44.95 -8.14
C LYS A 3 49.47 -43.81 -8.07
N ARG A 4 48.40 -43.89 -8.87
CA ARG A 4 47.19 -43.08 -8.65
C ARG A 4 46.43 -43.71 -7.49
N ASP A 5 46.49 -43.08 -6.32
CA ASP A 5 45.65 -43.44 -5.19
C ASP A 5 44.16 -43.26 -5.55
N PRO A 6 43.28 -44.17 -5.08
CA PRO A 6 41.85 -44.06 -5.33
C PRO A 6 41.29 -42.85 -4.57
N ILE A 7 40.65 -41.94 -5.31
CA ILE A 7 39.97 -40.77 -4.76
C ILE A 7 38.97 -41.23 -3.69
N SER A 8 39.27 -40.95 -2.42
CA SER A 8 38.40 -41.33 -1.31
C SER A 8 37.01 -40.69 -1.48
N PHE A 9 35.94 -41.48 -1.29
CA PHE A 9 34.55 -41.00 -1.36
C PHE A 9 34.26 -39.81 -0.42
N GLN A 10 35.12 -39.57 0.57
CA GLN A 10 35.02 -38.43 1.48
C GLN A 10 35.46 -37.10 0.85
N GLN A 11 36.39 -37.09 -0.11
CA GLN A 11 36.77 -35.87 -0.83
C GLN A 11 35.65 -35.38 -1.77
N ARG A 12 34.96 -36.29 -2.48
CA ARG A 12 33.75 -35.92 -3.25
C ARG A 12 32.60 -35.42 -2.37
N LYS A 13 32.48 -35.92 -1.13
CA LYS A 13 31.47 -35.43 -0.19
C LYS A 13 31.83 -34.05 0.35
N ARG A 14 33.12 -33.77 0.59
CA ARG A 14 33.61 -32.43 0.96
C ARG A 14 33.58 -31.43 -0.20
N GLU A 15 33.81 -31.84 -1.45
CA GLU A 15 33.59 -30.96 -2.61
C GLU A 15 32.11 -30.71 -2.88
N ARG A 16 31.22 -31.70 -2.68
CA ARG A 16 29.77 -31.47 -2.73
C ARG A 16 29.28 -30.63 -1.56
N GLN A 17 29.88 -30.76 -0.38
CA GLN A 17 29.60 -29.89 0.75
C GLN A 17 30.26 -28.52 0.61
N ALA A 18 31.38 -28.35 -0.07
CA ALA A 18 31.97 -27.03 -0.34
C ALA A 18 31.25 -26.34 -1.51
N LYS A 19 30.76 -27.07 -2.51
CA LYS A 19 29.80 -26.54 -3.51
C LYS A 19 28.41 -26.28 -2.91
N ARG A 20 28.02 -26.94 -1.81
CA ARG A 20 26.79 -26.63 -1.07
C ARG A 20 26.98 -25.61 0.05
N ALA A 21 28.17 -25.46 0.62
CA ALA A 21 28.49 -24.53 1.72
C ALA A 21 29.15 -23.24 1.23
N GLY A 22 29.67 -23.21 0.01
CA GLY A 22 29.88 -21.99 -0.78
C GLY A 22 28.58 -21.45 -1.40
N VAL A 23 27.46 -22.16 -1.20
CA VAL A 23 26.09 -21.74 -1.55
C VAL A 23 25.20 -21.83 -0.30
N VAL A 24 25.68 -21.30 0.83
CA VAL A 24 24.80 -20.82 1.89
C VAL A 24 25.31 -19.47 2.34
N LYS A 25 24.82 -18.41 1.68
CA LYS A 25 24.50 -17.10 2.29
C LYS A 25 23.89 -16.17 1.26
N GLN A 26 22.59 -16.35 1.09
CA GLN A 26 21.55 -15.32 1.04
C GLN A 26 20.34 -16.02 0.44
N ARG A 27 19.25 -16.16 1.19
CA ARG A 27 17.94 -16.22 0.55
C ARG A 27 17.88 -14.96 -0.32
N PRO A 28 17.88 -15.04 -1.66
CA PRO A 28 17.25 -13.96 -2.39
C PRO A 28 15.78 -14.20 -2.09
N THR A 29 15.22 -13.44 -1.16
CA THR A 29 13.90 -12.83 -1.41
C THR A 29 13.79 -12.67 -2.91
N GLN A 30 12.94 -13.47 -3.55
CA GLN A 30 12.71 -13.42 -4.98
C GLN A 30 12.44 -11.96 -5.34
N ARG A 31 13.49 -11.25 -5.77
CA ARG A 31 13.34 -10.02 -6.52
C ARG A 31 12.62 -10.48 -7.77
N PRO A 32 11.37 -10.04 -8.03
CA PRO A 32 10.75 -10.33 -9.30
C PRO A 32 11.72 -9.86 -10.37
N SER A 33 12.04 -10.76 -11.30
CA SER A 33 12.89 -10.43 -12.45
C SER A 33 12.30 -9.21 -13.16
N PRO A 34 13.09 -8.18 -13.51
CA PRO A 34 12.59 -6.98 -14.21
C PRO A 34 12.13 -7.26 -15.65
N ALA A 35 12.08 -8.53 -16.06
CA ALA A 35 11.71 -8.97 -17.40
C ALA A 35 10.20 -9.20 -17.61
N ARG A 36 9.35 -9.02 -16.59
CA ARG A 36 7.90 -8.88 -16.80
C ARG A 36 7.53 -7.41 -16.70
N ALA A 37 7.76 -6.68 -17.79
CA ALA A 37 6.98 -5.48 -18.09
C ALA A 37 5.55 -5.94 -18.42
N GLY A 38 4.79 -6.32 -17.39
CA GLY A 38 3.36 -6.54 -17.50
C GLY A 38 2.67 -5.22 -17.82
N GLY A 39 1.58 -5.28 -18.57
CA GLY A 39 0.77 -4.09 -18.87
C GLY A 39 0.21 -3.44 -17.60
N GLU A 40 -0.35 -2.23 -17.70
CA GLU A 40 -0.99 -1.53 -16.56
C GLU A 40 -2.03 -2.39 -15.82
N THR A 41 -2.70 -3.26 -16.56
CA THR A 41 -3.70 -4.21 -16.06
C THR A 41 -3.08 -5.37 -15.26
N ASP A 42 -1.84 -5.75 -15.54
CA ASP A 42 -1.13 -6.80 -14.81
C ASP A 42 -0.75 -6.33 -13.39
N ASP A 43 -0.41 -5.05 -13.24
CA ASP A 43 -0.07 -4.44 -11.94
C ASP A 43 -1.26 -4.47 -10.97
N VAL A 44 -2.45 -4.08 -11.44
CA VAL A 44 -3.69 -4.10 -10.61
C VAL A 44 -4.08 -5.54 -10.27
N ARG A 45 -4.02 -6.46 -11.23
CA ARG A 45 -4.34 -7.86 -11.00
C ARG A 45 -3.38 -8.48 -9.99
N GLU A 46 -2.08 -8.23 -10.13
CA GLU A 46 -1.07 -8.73 -9.21
C GLU A 46 -1.21 -8.13 -7.81
N TYR A 47 -1.52 -6.83 -7.71
CA TYR A 47 -1.86 -6.16 -6.47
C TYR A 47 -2.99 -6.90 -5.75
N TRP A 48 -4.12 -7.09 -6.41
CA TRP A 48 -5.31 -7.70 -5.80
C TRP A 48 -5.12 -9.17 -5.48
N ALA A 49 -4.42 -9.93 -6.33
CA ALA A 49 -4.05 -11.31 -6.02
C ALA A 49 -3.30 -11.39 -4.68
N ARG A 50 -2.37 -10.46 -4.42
CA ARG A 50 -1.61 -10.44 -3.16
C ARG A 50 -2.43 -9.90 -2.01
N PHE A 51 -3.15 -8.80 -2.21
CA PHE A 51 -3.99 -8.17 -1.19
C PHE A 51 -5.03 -9.16 -0.63
N ILE A 52 -5.67 -9.95 -1.49
CA ILE A 52 -6.67 -10.94 -1.05
C ILE A 52 -6.04 -12.04 -0.20
N HIS A 53 -4.85 -12.53 -0.56
CA HIS A 53 -4.17 -13.59 0.20
C HIS A 53 -3.53 -13.06 1.50
N HIS A 54 -3.08 -11.80 1.49
CA HIS A 54 -2.32 -11.19 2.58
C HIS A 54 -2.70 -9.71 2.80
N PRO A 55 -3.92 -9.40 3.26
CA PRO A 55 -4.45 -8.04 3.30
C PRO A 55 -3.75 -7.13 4.34
N PHE A 56 -2.98 -7.72 5.26
CA PHE A 56 -2.21 -7.03 6.30
C PHE A 56 -0.70 -7.21 6.14
N SER A 57 -0.21 -7.63 4.97
CA SER A 57 1.24 -7.74 4.75
C SER A 57 1.89 -6.36 4.68
N GLY A 58 3.02 -6.16 5.37
CA GLY A 58 3.81 -4.93 5.23
C GLY A 58 4.58 -4.84 3.90
N SER A 59 5.12 -3.66 3.63
CA SER A 59 5.86 -3.28 2.41
C SER A 59 7.05 -4.19 2.00
N GLY A 60 7.68 -4.93 2.92
CA GLY A 60 9.05 -5.45 2.73
C GLY A 60 9.25 -6.71 1.86
N ARG A 61 8.20 -7.29 1.25
CA ARG A 61 8.31 -8.56 0.49
C ARG A 61 8.04 -8.46 -1.01
N PHE A 62 7.58 -7.31 -1.51
CA PHE A 62 7.15 -7.16 -2.89
C PHE A 62 7.55 -5.80 -3.47
N LEU A 63 7.68 -5.72 -4.79
CA LEU A 63 7.93 -4.48 -5.50
C LEU A 63 6.60 -3.75 -5.71
N TRP A 64 6.24 -2.93 -4.74
CA TRP A 64 5.07 -2.06 -4.84
C TRP A 64 5.40 -0.88 -5.76
N THR A 65 4.56 -0.64 -6.77
CA THR A 65 4.75 0.44 -7.74
C THR A 65 3.70 1.52 -7.56
N GLU A 66 4.02 2.76 -7.92
CA GLU A 66 3.03 3.84 -7.91
C GLU A 66 1.85 3.52 -8.84
N ARG A 67 2.06 2.79 -9.94
CA ARG A 67 0.99 2.37 -10.86
C ARG A 67 -0.13 1.58 -10.15
N MET A 68 0.22 0.74 -9.17
CA MET A 68 -0.78 0.02 -8.37
C MET A 68 -1.64 0.97 -7.52
N LEU A 69 -1.02 2.01 -6.97
CA LEU A 69 -1.71 3.07 -6.24
C LEU A 69 -2.70 3.81 -7.14
N TRP A 70 -2.25 4.20 -8.34
CA TRP A 70 -3.08 4.88 -9.33
C TRP A 70 -4.25 4.02 -9.77
N GLY A 71 -4.01 2.73 -10.04
CA GLY A 71 -5.06 1.78 -10.39
C GLY A 71 -6.10 1.63 -9.27
N ASN A 72 -5.68 1.59 -8.01
CA ASN A 72 -6.61 1.53 -6.88
C ASN A 72 -7.34 2.85 -6.64
N ALA A 73 -6.70 4.00 -6.85
CA ALA A 73 -7.37 5.30 -6.80
C ALA A 73 -8.45 5.40 -7.87
N LEU A 74 -8.13 4.99 -9.11
CA LEU A 74 -9.09 4.94 -10.22
C LEU A 74 -10.26 4.01 -9.88
N LEU A 75 -9.98 2.79 -9.41
CA LEU A 75 -10.99 1.81 -9.05
C LEU A 75 -11.90 2.30 -7.91
N ALA A 76 -11.34 2.86 -6.83
CA ALA A 76 -12.10 3.43 -5.73
C ALA A 76 -13.01 4.58 -6.20
N SER A 77 -12.54 5.39 -7.13
CA SER A 77 -13.30 6.51 -7.70
C SER A 77 -14.47 6.04 -8.55
N ILE A 78 -14.25 5.05 -9.43
CA ILE A 78 -15.31 4.42 -10.22
C ILE A 78 -16.38 3.84 -9.29
N LEU A 79 -15.97 3.11 -8.26
CA LEU A 79 -16.90 2.51 -7.30
C LEU A 79 -17.69 3.57 -6.52
N THR A 80 -17.04 4.66 -6.13
CA THR A 80 -17.71 5.79 -5.48
C THR A 80 -18.74 6.41 -6.41
N THR A 81 -18.39 6.64 -7.68
CA THR A 81 -19.31 7.17 -8.70
C THR A 81 -20.49 6.24 -8.92
N ILE A 82 -20.27 4.93 -9.03
CA ILE A 82 -21.34 3.93 -9.13
C ILE A 82 -22.25 4.00 -7.90
N GLY A 83 -21.69 4.14 -6.71
CA GLY A 83 -22.48 4.26 -5.48
C GLY A 83 -23.41 5.46 -5.52
N ILE A 84 -22.90 6.63 -5.91
CA ILE A 84 -23.74 7.82 -6.06
C ILE A 84 -24.77 7.64 -7.19
N ALA A 85 -24.42 6.97 -8.29
CA ALA A 85 -25.36 6.66 -9.36
C ALA A 85 -26.53 5.78 -8.89
N VAL A 86 -26.26 4.82 -8.00
CA VAL A 86 -27.29 3.95 -7.40
C VAL A 86 -28.13 4.74 -6.39
N GLU A 87 -27.51 5.61 -5.59
CA GLU A 87 -28.19 6.42 -4.57
C GLU A 87 -29.12 7.49 -5.16
N VAL A 88 -28.66 8.21 -6.19
CA VAL A 88 -29.30 9.45 -6.69
C VAL A 88 -29.79 9.32 -8.13
N GLY A 89 -29.44 8.24 -8.83
CA GLY A 89 -29.75 8.04 -10.25
C GLY A 89 -28.62 8.50 -11.19
N PHE A 90 -28.77 8.17 -12.48
CA PHE A 90 -27.75 8.46 -13.48
C PHE A 90 -27.85 9.91 -14.01
N HIS A 91 -26.84 10.72 -13.68
CA HIS A 91 -26.69 12.08 -14.19
C HIS A 91 -25.25 12.29 -14.67
N LEU A 92 -25.03 12.33 -16.00
CA LEU A 92 -23.68 12.29 -16.59
C LEU A 92 -22.72 13.33 -16.00
N LEU A 93 -23.12 14.60 -15.92
CA LEU A 93 -22.27 15.67 -15.37
C LEU A 93 -21.97 15.47 -13.88
N THR A 94 -22.97 15.05 -13.10
CA THR A 94 -22.79 14.71 -11.69
C THR A 94 -21.83 13.53 -11.53
N MET A 95 -21.96 12.50 -12.35
CA MET A 95 -21.10 11.32 -12.29
C MET A 95 -19.65 11.65 -12.62
N ILE A 96 -19.42 12.48 -13.64
CA ILE A 96 -18.08 12.96 -13.98
C ILE A 96 -17.49 13.79 -12.84
N SER A 97 -18.27 14.72 -12.27
CA SER A 97 -17.83 15.53 -11.14
C SER A 97 -17.47 14.68 -9.91
N VAL A 98 -18.33 13.72 -9.55
CA VAL A 98 -18.09 12.77 -8.45
C VAL A 98 -16.84 11.95 -8.72
N PHE A 99 -16.66 11.45 -9.94
CA PHE A 99 -15.49 10.66 -10.32
C PHE A 99 -14.20 11.47 -10.15
N ILE A 100 -14.15 12.68 -10.70
CA ILE A 100 -12.98 13.56 -10.62
C ILE A 100 -12.67 13.90 -9.16
N ASN A 101 -13.68 14.28 -8.39
CA ASN A 101 -13.52 14.63 -6.97
C ASN A 101 -13.06 13.44 -6.14
N ALA A 102 -13.62 12.24 -6.34
CA ALA A 102 -13.20 11.03 -5.66
C ALA A 102 -11.75 10.66 -6.04
N PHE A 103 -11.41 10.74 -7.33
CA PHE A 103 -10.06 10.45 -7.81
C PHE A 103 -9.04 11.40 -7.21
N PHE A 104 -9.35 12.69 -7.21
CA PHE A 104 -8.49 13.70 -6.61
C PHE A 104 -8.36 13.52 -5.09
N LEU A 105 -9.45 13.19 -4.40
CA LEU A 105 -9.44 12.88 -2.96
C LEU A 105 -8.51 11.71 -2.64
N PHE A 106 -8.66 10.58 -3.34
CA PHE A 106 -7.80 9.42 -3.13
C PHE A 106 -6.36 9.73 -3.48
N PHE A 107 -6.11 10.42 -4.59
CA PHE A 107 -4.78 10.87 -4.97
C PHE A 107 -4.14 11.73 -3.88
N LEU A 108 -4.86 12.73 -3.38
CA LEU A 108 -4.39 13.61 -2.32
C LEU A 108 -4.15 12.82 -1.03
N ALA A 109 -5.05 11.90 -0.67
CA ALA A 109 -4.87 11.03 0.49
C ALA A 109 -3.61 10.19 0.40
N TYR A 110 -3.19 9.75 -0.79
CA TYR A 110 -1.98 8.95 -0.92
C TYR A 110 -0.69 9.75 -1.02
N TYR A 111 -0.74 10.94 -1.64
CA TYR A 111 0.45 11.75 -1.85
C TYR A 111 0.67 12.79 -0.75
N LEU A 112 -0.37 13.47 -0.27
CA LEU A 112 -0.24 14.49 0.76
C LEU A 112 0.01 13.88 2.14
N PHE A 113 -0.65 12.75 2.45
CA PHE A 113 -0.56 12.12 3.77
C PHE A 113 0.89 11.79 4.18
N PRO A 114 1.72 11.07 3.37
CA PRO A 114 3.08 10.73 3.76
C PRO A 114 3.95 11.95 4.09
N TRP A 115 3.77 13.05 3.36
CA TRP A 115 4.51 14.29 3.60
C TRP A 115 4.12 14.96 4.91
N VAL A 116 2.81 15.09 5.18
CA VAL A 116 2.32 15.72 6.41
C VAL A 116 2.65 14.86 7.63
N ALA A 117 2.48 13.54 7.51
CA ALA A 117 2.85 12.61 8.57
C ALA A 117 4.35 12.69 8.88
N ASP A 118 5.22 12.67 7.86
CA ASP A 118 6.67 12.81 8.05
C ASP A 118 7.04 14.16 8.67
N TRP A 119 6.42 15.25 8.22
CA TRP A 119 6.64 16.59 8.79
C TRP A 119 6.31 16.64 10.28
N ILE A 120 5.15 16.12 10.69
CA ILE A 120 4.75 16.03 12.10
C ILE A 120 5.76 15.19 12.91
N LEU A 121 6.17 14.05 12.38
CA LEU A 121 7.11 13.15 13.06
C LEU A 121 8.47 13.81 13.25
N ARG A 122 8.95 14.60 12.27
CA ARG A 122 10.20 15.36 12.36
C ARG A 122 10.16 16.45 13.43
N GLN A 123 9.00 17.05 13.72
CA GLN A 123 8.87 18.03 14.81
C GLN A 123 9.14 17.39 16.17
N HIS A 124 8.89 16.08 16.31
CA HIS A 124 8.99 15.37 17.59
C HIS A 124 10.23 14.48 17.72
N GLN A 125 10.88 14.07 16.62
CA GLN A 125 12.11 13.27 16.66
C GLN A 125 13.06 13.60 15.48
N LYS A 126 14.35 13.83 15.78
CA LYS A 126 15.39 14.23 14.80
C LYS A 126 15.80 13.16 13.78
N ARG A 127 15.34 11.92 13.93
CA ARG A 127 16.02 10.76 13.31
C ARG A 127 15.05 9.80 12.63
N VAL A 128 14.13 10.29 11.80
CA VAL A 128 12.91 9.53 11.57
C VAL A 128 12.36 9.67 10.16
N SER A 129 12.21 8.49 9.54
CA SER A 129 11.58 8.14 8.25
C SER A 129 11.99 8.88 6.98
N SER A 130 12.15 8.13 5.89
CA SER A 130 12.00 8.70 4.55
C SER A 130 10.52 8.70 4.20
N VAL A 131 10.03 9.80 3.62
CA VAL A 131 8.69 9.91 3.02
C VAL A 131 8.40 8.69 2.11
N ASP A 132 9.43 8.17 1.44
CA ASP A 132 9.34 7.00 0.56
C ASP A 132 8.87 5.73 1.28
N THR A 133 9.25 5.54 2.55
CA THR A 133 8.82 4.38 3.35
C THR A 133 7.32 4.48 3.64
N LEU A 134 6.85 5.67 4.02
CA LEU A 134 5.43 5.93 4.27
C LEU A 134 4.60 5.82 2.98
N LYS A 135 5.11 6.35 1.86
CA LYS A 135 4.50 6.17 0.54
C LYS A 135 4.33 4.69 0.19
N LEU A 136 5.34 3.87 0.44
CA LEU A 136 5.28 2.45 0.12
C LEU A 136 4.21 1.71 0.94
N GLU A 137 4.05 2.06 2.22
CA GLU A 137 2.94 1.58 3.04
C GLU A 137 1.58 2.08 2.53
N MET A 138 1.48 3.33 2.05
CA MET A 138 0.24 3.82 1.45
C MET A 138 -0.13 3.04 0.18
N ILE A 139 0.84 2.62 -0.64
CA ILE A 139 0.58 1.74 -1.78
C ILE A 139 0.00 0.42 -1.30
N VAL A 140 0.62 -0.20 -0.29
CA VAL A 140 0.14 -1.47 0.29
C VAL A 140 -1.28 -1.33 0.82
N LEU A 141 -1.56 -0.25 1.55
CA LEU A 141 -2.86 -0.02 2.20
C LEU A 141 -3.94 0.50 1.25
N SER A 142 -3.61 0.92 0.03
CA SER A 142 -4.56 1.53 -0.92
C SER A 142 -5.78 0.66 -1.26
N GLY A 143 -5.63 -0.66 -1.23
CA GLY A 143 -6.73 -1.61 -1.42
C GLY A 143 -7.82 -1.49 -0.36
N TRP A 144 -7.48 -1.09 0.88
CA TRP A 144 -8.46 -0.89 1.94
C TRP A 144 -9.40 0.30 1.67
N LEU A 145 -8.96 1.33 0.95
CA LEU A 145 -9.84 2.41 0.51
C LEU A 145 -10.77 1.99 -0.62
N VAL A 146 -10.32 1.07 -1.48
CA VAL A 146 -11.19 0.42 -2.46
C VAL A 146 -12.26 -0.42 -1.73
N ILE A 147 -11.88 -1.19 -0.72
CA ILE A 147 -12.84 -1.92 0.13
C ILE A 147 -13.81 -0.97 0.81
N ALA A 148 -13.34 0.16 1.36
CA ALA A 148 -14.22 1.17 1.96
C ALA A 148 -15.22 1.74 0.94
N SER A 149 -14.78 1.94 -0.31
CA SER A 149 -15.63 2.39 -1.42
C SER A 149 -16.67 1.32 -1.82
N LEU A 150 -16.31 0.04 -1.76
CA LEU A 150 -17.25 -1.08 -1.96
C LEU A 150 -18.29 -1.16 -0.84
N VAL A 151 -17.89 -0.96 0.43
CA VAL A 151 -18.82 -0.99 1.57
C VAL A 151 -19.93 0.05 1.42
N ARG A 152 -19.64 1.18 0.78
CA ARG A 152 -20.65 2.20 0.46
C ARG A 152 -21.76 1.68 -0.46
N LEU A 153 -21.46 0.71 -1.33
CA LEU A 153 -22.45 0.12 -2.24
C LEU A 153 -23.43 -0.82 -1.53
N VAL A 154 -23.14 -1.23 -0.29
CA VAL A 154 -24.05 -2.09 0.48
C VAL A 154 -25.20 -1.22 0.99
N PRO A 155 -26.46 -1.51 0.61
CA PRO A 155 -27.62 -0.73 1.02
C PRO A 155 -27.95 -1.00 2.50
N VAL A 156 -27.15 -0.43 3.39
CA VAL A 156 -27.44 -0.36 4.82
C VAL A 156 -27.99 1.03 5.08
N TYR A 157 -29.15 1.11 5.71
CA TYR A 157 -29.89 2.35 6.01
C TYR A 157 -29.12 3.38 6.86
N TYR A 158 -27.88 3.11 7.27
CA TYR A 158 -27.06 3.98 8.09
C TYR A 158 -25.67 4.18 7.46
N PRO A 159 -25.09 5.39 7.52
CA PRO A 159 -23.71 5.66 7.06
C PRO A 159 -22.63 4.96 7.91
N LEU A 160 -23.04 4.23 8.96
CA LEU A 160 -22.18 3.57 9.94
C LEU A 160 -21.15 2.62 9.30
N PRO A 161 -21.49 1.75 8.32
CA PRO A 161 -20.52 0.81 7.75
C PRO A 161 -19.42 1.52 6.97
N TYR A 162 -19.77 2.56 6.20
CA TYR A 162 -18.79 3.35 5.46
C TYR A 162 -17.86 4.11 6.41
N PHE A 163 -18.41 4.76 7.44
CA PHE A 163 -17.63 5.43 8.47
C PHE A 163 -16.70 4.46 9.22
N ALA A 164 -17.20 3.28 9.58
CA ALA A 164 -16.42 2.23 10.21
C ALA A 164 -15.27 1.73 9.31
N ALA A 165 -15.49 1.61 8.00
CA ALA A 165 -14.44 1.25 7.04
C ALA A 165 -13.36 2.32 6.93
N LEU A 166 -13.73 3.60 6.90
CA LEU A 166 -12.77 4.71 6.93
C LEU A 166 -11.98 4.76 8.25
N LEU A 167 -12.64 4.53 9.39
CA LEU A 167 -12.00 4.45 10.69
C LEU A 167 -11.00 3.29 10.74
N ALA A 168 -11.40 2.11 10.25
CA ALA A 168 -10.53 0.94 10.16
C ALA A 168 -9.31 1.23 9.29
N PHE A 169 -9.49 1.90 8.15
CA PHE A 169 -8.38 2.36 7.32
C PHE A 169 -7.43 3.30 8.07
N ALA A 170 -7.96 4.31 8.78
CA ALA A 170 -7.15 5.22 9.57
C ALA A 170 -6.36 4.49 10.67
N VAL A 171 -6.96 3.49 11.32
CA VAL A 171 -6.27 2.63 12.30
C VAL A 171 -5.16 1.83 11.64
N LEU A 172 -5.37 1.26 10.45
CA LEU A 172 -4.34 0.52 9.72
C LEU A 172 -3.16 1.41 9.34
N VAL A 173 -3.43 2.64 8.89
CA VAL A 173 -2.40 3.64 8.61
C VAL A 173 -1.62 4.00 9.87
N MET A 174 -2.31 4.23 10.99
CA MET A 174 -1.67 4.46 12.29
C MET A 174 -0.75 3.29 12.67
N VAL A 175 -1.24 2.05 12.59
CA VAL A 175 -0.43 0.85 12.88
C VAL A 175 0.79 0.77 11.96
N ALA A 176 0.65 1.08 10.68
CA ALA A 176 1.76 1.10 9.72
C ALA A 176 2.81 2.16 10.08
N VAL A 177 2.38 3.38 10.41
CA VAL A 177 3.26 4.47 10.89
C VAL A 177 3.99 4.02 12.15
N HIS A 178 3.29 3.50 13.16
CA HIS A 178 3.90 3.02 14.40
C HIS A 178 4.98 1.95 14.13
N ARG A 179 4.67 0.95 13.27
CA ARG A 179 5.57 -0.18 12.99
C ARG A 179 6.80 0.22 12.16
N GLN A 180 6.62 1.02 11.12
CA GLN A 180 7.73 1.39 10.23
C GLN A 180 8.64 2.43 10.85
N VAL A 181 8.05 3.41 11.52
CA VAL A 181 8.76 4.55 12.06
C VAL A 181 9.27 4.27 13.49
N ARG A 182 8.70 3.27 14.18
CA ARG A 182 9.02 2.87 15.57
C ARG A 182 8.84 4.00 16.58
N VAL A 183 7.78 4.78 16.40
CA VAL A 183 7.41 5.91 17.27
C VAL A 183 6.32 5.52 18.28
N PRO A 184 6.17 6.23 19.41
CA PRO A 184 5.05 6.01 20.33
C PRO A 184 3.68 6.10 19.63
N TRP A 185 2.71 5.34 20.14
CA TRP A 185 1.34 5.33 19.60
C TRP A 185 0.70 6.72 19.54
N SER A 186 0.98 7.59 20.50
CA SER A 186 0.48 8.97 20.51
C SER A 186 1.00 9.79 19.33
N GLN A 187 2.28 9.67 18.99
CA GLN A 187 2.88 10.38 17.84
C GLN A 187 2.38 9.80 16.51
N SER A 188 2.22 8.48 16.44
CA SER A 188 1.63 7.82 15.29
C SER A 188 0.17 8.24 15.07
N ALA A 189 -0.62 8.33 16.14
CA ALA A 189 -2.00 8.82 16.08
C ALA A 189 -2.05 10.28 15.64
N LEU A 190 -1.16 11.14 16.17
CA LEU A 190 -1.11 12.55 15.81
C LEU A 190 -0.67 12.77 14.35
N ALA A 191 0.32 12.01 13.87
CA ALA A 191 0.74 12.03 12.47
C ALA A 191 -0.39 11.55 11.54
N THR A 192 -1.11 10.51 11.94
CA THR A 192 -2.23 9.97 11.16
C THR A 192 -3.39 10.96 11.12
N ALA A 193 -3.77 11.52 12.27
CA ALA A 193 -4.82 12.53 12.37
C ALA A 193 -4.45 13.78 11.57
N GLY A 194 -3.22 14.27 11.68
CA GLY A 194 -2.74 15.42 10.91
C GLY A 194 -2.77 15.18 9.40
N GLY A 195 -2.37 13.99 8.95
CA GLY A 195 -2.44 13.60 7.55
C GLY A 195 -3.88 13.44 7.02
N VAL A 196 -4.81 12.92 7.82
CA VAL A 196 -6.24 12.83 7.44
C VAL A 196 -6.88 14.21 7.43
N MET A 197 -6.60 15.04 8.44
CA MET A 197 -7.13 16.40 8.51
C MET A 197 -6.63 17.27 7.37
N SER A 198 -5.37 17.14 6.95
CA SER A 198 -4.84 17.94 5.83
C SER A 198 -5.57 17.65 4.52
N VAL A 199 -5.89 16.38 4.25
CA VAL A 199 -6.72 15.97 3.11
C VAL A 199 -8.11 16.60 3.22
N ALA A 200 -8.74 16.51 4.40
CA ALA A 200 -10.07 17.09 4.63
C ALA A 200 -10.08 18.62 4.46
N ILE A 201 -9.07 19.33 4.96
CA ILE A 201 -8.93 20.79 4.82
C ILE A 201 -8.78 21.18 3.36
N VAL A 202 -7.88 20.51 2.61
CA VAL A 202 -7.69 20.81 1.18
C VAL A 202 -8.99 20.55 0.41
N MET A 203 -9.70 19.47 0.72
CA MET A 203 -10.99 19.20 0.09
C MET A 203 -12.04 20.26 0.41
N ALA A 204 -12.13 20.71 1.67
CA ALA A 204 -13.04 21.78 2.06
C ALA A 204 -12.74 23.09 1.31
N ILE A 205 -11.45 23.41 1.13
CA ILE A 205 -11.02 24.56 0.34
C ILE A 205 -11.46 24.39 -1.12
N LEU A 206 -11.18 23.23 -1.73
CA LEU A 206 -11.52 22.97 -3.13
C LEU A 206 -13.03 22.92 -3.40
N SER A 207 -13.84 22.51 -2.42
CA SER A 207 -15.30 22.52 -2.54
C SER A 207 -15.95 23.90 -2.32
N SER A 208 -15.18 24.89 -1.87
CA SER A 208 -15.65 26.25 -1.60
C SER A 208 -15.53 27.20 -2.80
N PHE A 209 -14.93 26.75 -3.90
CA PHE A 209 -14.77 27.46 -5.17
C PHE A 209 -15.58 26.78 -6.27
#